data_AF-A0A2S4LH66-F1
#
_entry.id   AF-A0A2S4LH66-F1
#
_cell.length_a   1.000
_cell.length_b   1.000
_cell.length_c   1.000
_cell.angle_alpha   90.00
_cell.angle_beta   90.00
_cell.angle_gamma   90.00
#
_symmetry.space_group_name_H-M   'P 1'
#
loop_
_entity.id
_entity.type
_entity.pdbx_description
1 polymer ?
#
loop_
_entity_poly.entity_id
_entity_poly.type
_entity_poly.pdbx_seq_one_letter_code
_entity_poly.pdbx_strand_id
1 'polypeptide(L)' 'MLTEPLDTNAGKTHLDIFDTQQRSAMATRLGVSEDRLKRAVRLVGNRISTLKSYLER' A
#
# COMPACT_ATOMS: atom_id res chain seq x y z
N MET A 1 14.46 7.63 25.15
CA MET A 1 13.49 7.91 24.08
C MET A 1 14.30 8.15 22.81
N LEU A 2 14.55 7.10 22.02
CA LEU A 2 15.24 7.22 20.74
C LEU A 2 14.16 7.43 19.68
N THR A 3 13.87 8.68 19.33
CA THR A 3 13.05 9.01 18.17
C THR A 3 13.95 8.87 16.95
N GLU A 4 13.87 7.74 16.27
CA GLU A 4 14.46 7.60 14.95
C GLU A 4 13.84 8.65 14.00
N PRO A 5 14.63 9.27 13.11
CA PRO A 5 14.08 10.17 12.11
C PRO A 5 13.14 9.36 11.22
N LEU A 6 11.86 9.73 11.21
CA LEU A 6 10.87 9.20 10.27
C LEU A 6 11.40 9.49 8.86
N ASP A 7 11.86 8.44 8.19
CA ASP A 7 12.30 8.48 6.80
C ASP A 7 11.21 9.16 5.96
N THR A 8 11.46 10.40 5.54
CA THR A 8 10.47 11.24 4.85
C THR A 8 10.15 10.72 3.44
N ASN A 9 10.90 9.73 2.95
CA ASN A 9 10.61 9.00 1.72
C ASN A 9 9.73 7.76 1.92
N ALA A 10 9.45 7.33 3.17
CA ALA A 10 8.52 6.23 3.45
C ALA A 10 7.06 6.54 3.05
N GLY A 11 6.77 7.78 2.65
CA GLY A 11 5.42 8.29 2.41
C GLY A 11 4.90 8.22 0.97
N LYS A 12 5.71 7.89 -0.05
CA LYS A 12 5.23 7.82 -1.44
C LYS A 12 5.27 6.40 -2.02
N THR A 13 4.81 5.44 -1.23
CA THR A 13 4.53 4.07 -1.71
C THR A 13 3.10 3.97 -2.25
N HIS A 14 2.63 5.00 -2.97
CA HIS A 14 1.31 4.95 -3.60
C HIS A 14 1.41 4.11 -4.86
N LEU A 15 1.15 2.81 -4.72
CA LEU A 15 0.86 1.98 -5.87
C LEU A 15 -0.52 2.38 -6.39
N ASP A 16 -0.57 3.07 -7.52
CA ASP A 16 -1.82 3.24 -8.25
C ASP A 16 -2.21 1.88 -8.85
N ILE A 17 -3.19 1.23 -8.22
CA ILE A 17 -3.65 -0.09 -8.65
C ILE A 17 -4.45 -0.05 -9.96
N PHE A 18 -4.89 1.14 -10.40
CA PHE A 18 -5.61 1.34 -11.66
C PHE A 18 -4.65 1.56 -12.84
N ASP A 19 -3.45 2.08 -12.57
CA ASP A 19 -2.35 2.10 -13.54
C ASP A 19 -1.86 0.67 -13.83
N THR A 20 -2.14 0.22 -15.07
CA THR A 20 -1.76 -1.13 -15.51
C THR A 20 -0.25 -1.32 -15.59
N GLN A 21 0.51 -0.31 -16.00
CA GLN A 21 1.97 -0.43 -16.13
C GLN A 21 2.62 -0.55 -14.76
N GLN A 22 2.26 0.31 -13.81
CA GLN A 22 2.79 0.26 -12.45
C GLN A 22 2.39 -1.04 -11.73
N ARG A 23 1.13 -1.46 -11.87
CA ARG A 23 0.64 -2.71 -11.29
C ARG A 23 1.39 -3.93 -11.85
N SER A 24 1.57 -3.99 -13.17
CA SER A 24 2.26 -5.12 -13.82
C SER A 24 3.73 -5.21 -13.42
N ALA A 25 4.43 -4.06 -13.39
CA ALA A 25 5.81 -3.98 -12.92
C ALA A 25 5.95 -4.42 -11.46
N MET A 26 5.02 -4.00 -10.60
CA MET A 26 5.02 -4.39 -9.19
C MET A 26 4.71 -5.87 -8.99
N ALA A 27 3.71 -6.40 -9.70
CA ALA A 27 3.36 -7.82 -9.66
C ALA A 27 4.56 -8.70 -10.07
N THR A 28 5.25 -8.30 -11.13
CA THR A 28 6.48 -8.95 -11.60
C THR A 28 7.59 -8.90 -10.56
N ARG A 29 7.88 -7.73 -9.98
CA ARG A 29 8.91 -7.58 -8.93
C ARG A 29 8.64 -8.44 -7.70
N LEU A 30 7.38 -8.67 -7.37
CA LEU A 30 6.94 -9.46 -6.22
C LEU A 30 6.75 -10.94 -6.55
N GLY A 31 6.88 -11.35 -7.82
CA GLY A 31 6.64 -12.75 -8.24
C GLY A 31 5.19 -13.21 -8.01
N VAL A 32 4.22 -12.30 -8.13
CA VAL A 32 2.79 -12.60 -7.94
C VAL A 32 1.96 -12.20 -9.16
N SER A 33 0.74 -12.71 -9.28
CA SER A 33 -0.20 -12.24 -10.30
C SER A 33 -0.74 -10.84 -9.97
N GLU A 34 -1.11 -10.08 -11.01
CA GLU A 34 -1.76 -8.77 -10.84
C GLU A 34 -3.05 -8.86 -10.00
N ASP A 35 -3.80 -9.95 -10.13
CA ASP A 35 -5.02 -10.18 -9.34
C ASP A 35 -4.71 -10.41 -7.85
N ARG A 36 -3.63 -11.14 -7.55
CA ARG A 36 -3.18 -11.33 -6.17
C ARG A 36 -2.71 -10.01 -5.58
N LEU A 37 -2.01 -9.19 -6.36
CA LEU A 37 -1.61 -7.83 -5.97
C LEU A 37 -2.84 -6.94 -5.70
N LYS A 38 -3.84 -6.92 -6.59
CA LYS A 38 -5.11 -6.18 -6.40
C LYS A 38 -5.81 -6.55 -5.10
N ARG A 39 -5.91 -7.85 -4.80
CA ARG A 39 -6.53 -8.33 -3.55
C ARG A 39 -5.77 -7.87 -2.32
N ALA A 40 -4.44 -7.96 -2.35
CA ALA A 40 -3.58 -7.53 -1.24
C ALA A 40 -3.72 -6.02 -0.98
N VAL A 41 -3.65 -5.20 -2.02
CA VAL A 41 -3.80 -3.74 -1.91
C VAL A 41 -5.16 -3.36 -1.34
N ARG A 42 -6.25 -3.98 -1.83
CA ARG A 42 -7.61 -3.76 -1.29
C ARG A 42 -7.71 -4.13 0.19
N LEU A 43 -7.13 -5.26 0.60
CA LEU A 43 -7.14 -5.70 2.00
C LEU A 43 -6.46 -4.67 2.91
N VAL A 44 -5.29 -4.17 2.51
CA VAL A 44 -4.56 -3.15 3.27
C VAL A 44 -5.33 -1.83 3.30
N GLY A 45 -5.86 -1.39 2.16
CA GLY A 45 -6.67 -0.17 2.07
C GLY A 45 -7.89 -0.19 2.99
N ASN A 46 -8.63 -1.31 3.02
CA ASN A 46 -9.78 -1.47 3.91
C ASN A 46 -9.38 -1.36 5.39
N ARG A 47 -8.29 -2.03 5.79
CA ARG A 47 -7.79 -1.97 7.18
C ARG A 47 -7.39 -0.56 7.58
N ILE A 48 -6.68 0.16 6.71
CA ILE A 48 -6.31 1.56 6.95
C ILE A 48 -7.56 2.42 7.10
N SER A 49 -8.57 2.25 6.24
CA SER A 49 -9.84 2.97 6.35
C SER A 49 -10.56 2.67 7.66
N THR A 50 -10.62 1.40 8.08
CA THR A 50 -11.23 1.02 9.38
C THR A 50 -10.51 1.67 10.56
N LEU A 51 -9.18 1.64 10.57
CA LEU A 51 -8.39 2.27 11.62
C LEU A 51 -8.62 3.78 11.69
N LYS A 52 -8.62 4.47 10.54
CA LYS A 52 -8.94 5.91 10.49
C LYS A 52 -10.32 6.19 11.09
N SER A 53 -11.35 5.46 10.66
CA SER A 53 -12.71 5.64 11.19
C SER A 53 -12.87 5.33 12.67
N TYR A 54 -12.01 4.48 13.24
CA TYR A 54 -11.98 4.22 14.69
C TYR A 54 -11.30 5.37 15.45
N LEU A 55 -10.19 5.88 14.94
CA LEU A 55 -9.39 6.93 15.58
C LEU A 55 -9.98 8.34 15.44
N GLU A 56 -10.86 8.56 14.45
CA GLU A 56 -11.63 9.81 14.29
C GLU A 56 -12.84 9.92 15.23
N ARG A 57 -13.10 8.89 16.06
CA ARG A 57 -14.14 8.90 17.10
C ARG A 57 -13.55 9.27 18.46
#